data_AF-A0A3D1ERN5-F1
#
_entry.id   AF-A0A3D1ERN5-F1
#
_cell.length_a   1.000
_cell.length_b   1.000
_cell.length_c   1.000
_cell.angle_alpha   90.00
_cell.angle_beta   90.00
_cell.angle_gamma   90.00
#
_symmetry.space_group_name_H-M   'P 1'
#
loop_
_entity.id
_entity.type
_entity.pdbx_description
1 polymer ?
#
loop_
_entity_poly.entity_id
_entity_poly.type
_entity_poly.pdbx_seq_one_letter_code
_entity_poly.pdbx_strand_id
1 'polypeptide(L)'
;MGVAALAAAGSVFGADRLSATEKGSLLMFVNANGTIHISNDYPADVQLQAYVTAGCGASYDMGFSLTANQIAAFDSYDLAMPLGASDCSMYVWAVNNDNAQIRWNHLSGGIIGGGAYASAAALQGSNGDTVGVAGTINMDGVEYSSAFNGYTVNFAASTGELAIDLLDHDFADKNSDAPNTKIVAEIWNSDEVKFSGTSRCVTCS
;
A
#
# COMPACT_ATOMS: atom_id res chain seq x y z
N MET A 1 -24.53 -24.98 5.99
CA MET A 1 -23.18 -25.53 6.22
C MET A 1 -22.20 -24.54 5.62
N GLY A 2 -21.34 -23.97 6.46
CA GLY A 2 -20.52 -22.80 6.13
C GLY A 2 -19.35 -23.20 5.24
N VAL A 3 -19.21 -22.49 4.12
CA VAL A 3 -18.09 -22.61 3.18
C VAL A 3 -17.04 -21.60 3.63
N ALA A 4 -15.83 -22.07 3.92
CA ALA A 4 -14.66 -21.22 4.14
C ALA A 4 -13.52 -21.77 3.31
N ALA A 5 -13.01 -20.96 2.38
CA ALA A 5 -11.62 -20.88 1.95
C ALA A 5 -11.51 -19.88 0.79
N LEU A 6 -10.83 -18.76 1.00
CA LEU A 6 -10.12 -18.09 -0.07
C LEU A 6 -8.67 -17.95 0.39
N ALA A 7 -7.79 -18.75 -0.20
CA ALA A 7 -6.39 -18.41 -0.25
C ALA A 7 -6.25 -17.39 -1.38
N ALA A 8 -6.08 -16.12 -1.03
CA ALA A 8 -5.49 -15.19 -1.98
C ALA A 8 -4.05 -15.67 -2.18
N ALA A 9 -3.80 -16.43 -3.25
CA ALA A 9 -2.47 -16.54 -3.80
C ALA A 9 -2.15 -15.19 -4.47
N GLY A 10 -1.97 -14.14 -3.65
CA GLY A 10 -1.04 -13.09 -4.01
C GLY A 10 0.26 -13.83 -4.23
N SER A 11 0.66 -13.97 -5.49
CA SER A 11 1.85 -14.71 -5.85
C SER A 11 2.96 -14.36 -4.87
N VAL A 12 3.50 -15.37 -4.21
CA VAL A 12 4.64 -15.28 -3.31
C VAL A 12 5.90 -15.02 -4.16
N PHE A 13 5.83 -14.06 -5.09
CA PHE A 13 6.98 -13.62 -5.87
C PHE A 13 7.79 -12.71 -4.94
N GLY A 14 8.82 -13.31 -4.35
CA GLY A 14 9.83 -12.59 -3.59
C GLY A 14 9.86 -12.80 -2.08
N ALA A 15 8.92 -13.53 -1.46
CA ALA A 15 9.01 -13.79 -0.01
C ALA A 15 10.26 -14.63 0.35
N ASP A 16 10.69 -15.55 -0.52
CA ASP A 16 11.94 -16.30 -0.37
C ASP A 16 13.20 -15.40 -0.46
N ARG A 17 13.05 -14.17 -0.95
CA ARG A 17 14.14 -13.18 -1.09
C ARG A 17 14.21 -12.19 0.06
N LEU A 18 13.26 -12.25 1.01
CA LEU A 18 13.19 -11.36 2.15
C LEU A 18 13.68 -12.05 3.42
N SER A 19 14.47 -11.33 4.22
CA SER A 19 14.81 -11.78 5.57
C SER A 19 13.57 -11.71 6.48
N ALA A 20 13.47 -12.60 7.47
CA ALA A 20 12.42 -12.56 8.48
C ALA A 20 12.43 -11.28 9.34
N THR A 21 13.50 -10.49 9.26
CA THR A 21 13.67 -9.22 9.97
C THR A 21 13.35 -8.00 9.12
N GLU A 22 13.12 -8.17 7.81
CA GLU A 22 12.80 -7.05 6.93
C GLU A 22 11.32 -6.65 7.08
N LYS A 23 11.09 -5.34 7.08
CA LYS A 23 9.76 -4.72 7.16
C LYS A 23 9.38 -4.12 5.79
N GLY A 24 8.63 -3.02 5.77
CA GLY A 24 8.27 -2.31 4.54
C GLY A 24 9.30 -1.26 4.14
N SER A 25 9.45 -1.05 2.84
CA SER A 25 9.99 0.19 2.22
C SER A 25 8.87 1.12 1.75
N LEU A 26 7.67 0.57 1.56
CA LEU A 26 6.44 1.26 1.20
C LEU A 26 5.37 0.89 2.23
N LEU A 27 4.71 1.89 2.82
CA LEU A 27 3.56 1.73 3.70
C LEU A 27 2.32 2.32 3.04
N MET A 28 1.18 1.65 3.23
CA MET A 28 -0.08 2.07 2.65
C MET A 28 -1.16 2.01 3.71
N PHE A 29 -1.79 3.14 3.95
CA PHE A 29 -2.90 3.33 4.87
C PHE A 29 -4.11 3.67 4.01
N VAL A 30 -5.07 2.77 3.90
CA VAL A 30 -6.18 2.87 2.97
C VAL A 30 -7.46 3.16 3.74
N ASN A 31 -8.19 4.19 3.31
CA ASN A 31 -9.43 4.66 3.97
C ASN A 31 -9.23 4.78 5.49
N ALA A 32 -8.10 5.38 5.88
CA ALA A 32 -7.69 5.48 7.27
C ALA A 32 -8.66 6.39 8.03
N ASN A 33 -9.10 5.90 9.17
CA ASN A 33 -9.94 6.65 10.11
C ASN A 33 -9.37 6.48 11.51
N GLY A 34 -8.93 7.57 12.14
CA GLY A 34 -8.17 7.56 13.40
C GLY A 34 -6.72 8.00 13.21
N THR A 35 -5.81 7.47 14.04
CA THR A 35 -4.41 7.89 14.06
C THR A 35 -3.51 6.91 13.31
N ILE A 36 -2.83 7.40 12.28
CA ILE A 36 -1.77 6.68 11.57
C ILE A 36 -0.48 6.83 12.38
N HIS A 37 0.22 5.72 12.64
CA HIS A 37 1.56 5.74 13.20
C HIS A 37 2.57 5.11 12.25
N ILE A 38 3.76 5.69 12.20
CA ILE A 38 4.87 5.26 11.35
C ILE A 38 6.14 5.29 12.18
N SER A 39 6.96 4.26 12.06
CA SER A 39 8.27 4.16 12.70
C SER A 39 9.34 3.63 11.78
N ASN A 40 10.57 4.04 12.06
CA ASN A 40 11.79 3.57 11.42
C ASN A 40 12.62 2.82 12.48
N ASP A 41 12.90 1.54 12.29
CA ASP A 41 13.73 0.76 13.21
C ASP A 41 15.22 0.70 12.83
N TYR A 42 15.61 1.40 11.77
CA TYR A 42 17.01 1.51 11.37
C TYR A 42 17.74 2.57 12.21
N PRO A 43 19.03 2.36 12.54
CA PRO A 43 19.81 3.32 13.35
C PRO A 43 20.07 4.69 12.70
N ALA A 44 19.83 4.83 11.40
CA ALA A 44 20.00 6.10 10.69
C ALA A 44 18.64 6.72 10.35
N ASP A 45 18.63 8.04 10.26
CA ASP A 45 17.48 8.82 9.86
C ASP A 45 17.13 8.55 8.40
N VAL A 46 15.84 8.70 8.07
CA VAL A 46 15.33 8.51 6.70
C VAL A 46 14.39 9.63 6.31
N GLN A 47 14.51 10.10 5.07
CA GLN A 47 13.55 11.01 4.46
C GLN A 47 12.43 10.20 3.82
N LEU A 48 11.20 10.59 4.10
CA LEU A 48 9.99 9.98 3.57
C LEU A 48 9.24 10.98 2.70
N GLN A 49 8.71 10.48 1.59
CA GLN A 49 7.65 11.13 0.83
C GLN A 49 6.36 10.38 1.07
N ALA A 50 5.26 11.11 1.07
CA ALA A 50 3.95 10.52 1.11
C ALA A 50 2.98 11.23 0.18
N TYR A 51 2.08 10.44 -0.37
CA TYR A 51 0.94 10.88 -1.16
C TYR A 51 -0.33 10.67 -0.35
N VAL A 52 -1.08 11.75 -0.13
CA VAL A 52 -2.34 11.72 0.61
C VAL A 52 -3.47 11.99 -0.36
N THR A 53 -4.50 11.16 -0.34
CA THR A 53 -5.64 11.24 -1.26
C THR A 53 -6.97 10.94 -0.56
N ALA A 54 -8.05 11.50 -1.07
CA ALA A 54 -9.42 11.19 -0.65
C ALA A 54 -10.29 10.98 -1.89
N GLY A 55 -10.71 9.73 -2.11
CA GLY A 55 -11.49 9.36 -3.30
C GLY A 55 -10.78 9.68 -4.63
N CYS A 56 -11.56 10.04 -5.65
CA CYS A 56 -11.11 10.09 -7.04
C CYS A 56 -10.68 11.49 -7.54
N GLY A 57 -10.02 12.32 -6.72
CA GLY A 57 -9.48 13.57 -7.31
C GLY A 57 -8.82 14.61 -6.42
N ALA A 58 -8.95 14.52 -5.09
CA ALA A 58 -8.27 15.45 -4.19
C ALA A 58 -7.03 14.76 -3.62
N SER A 59 -5.84 15.31 -3.87
CA SER A 59 -4.59 14.79 -3.33
C SER A 59 -3.50 15.83 -3.15
N TYR A 60 -2.51 15.52 -2.32
CA TYR A 60 -1.28 16.29 -2.18
C TYR A 60 -0.10 15.41 -1.79
N ASP A 61 1.11 15.94 -2.01
CA ASP A 61 2.35 15.33 -1.55
C ASP A 61 2.81 15.97 -0.24
N MET A 62 3.37 15.16 0.65
CA MET A 62 3.99 15.62 1.89
C MET A 62 5.34 14.94 2.10
N GLY A 63 6.32 15.71 2.55
CA GLY A 63 7.65 15.22 2.90
C GLY A 63 7.93 15.39 4.39
N PHE A 64 8.53 14.38 5.02
CA PHE A 64 8.95 14.43 6.41
C PHE A 64 10.13 13.47 6.65
N SER A 65 10.82 13.61 7.79
CA SER A 65 11.91 12.71 8.16
C SER A 65 11.58 11.96 9.45
N LEU A 66 12.03 10.72 9.52
CA LEU A 66 11.98 9.93 10.75
C LEU A 66 13.39 9.71 11.28
N THR A 67 13.60 10.08 12.54
CA THR A 67 14.82 9.68 13.24
C THR A 67 14.74 8.22 13.68
N ALA A 68 15.90 7.63 13.98
CA ALA A 68 15.98 6.25 14.43
C ALA A 68 15.08 5.98 15.65
N ASN A 69 14.21 4.97 15.53
CA ASN A 69 13.25 4.53 16.55
C ASN A 69 12.22 5.59 16.98
N GLN A 70 12.05 6.67 16.20
CA GLN A 70 10.97 7.63 16.41
C GLN A 70 9.67 7.10 15.82
N ILE A 71 8.57 7.42 16.51
CA ILE A 71 7.21 7.26 15.98
C ILE A 71 6.73 8.65 15.51
N ALA A 72 6.35 8.78 14.24
CA ALA A 72 5.49 9.86 13.78
C ALA A 72 4.04 9.40 13.86
N ALA A 73 3.16 10.33 14.25
CA ALA A 73 1.72 10.09 14.31
C ALA A 73 1.00 11.19 13.54
N PHE A 74 0.00 10.80 12.75
CA PHE A 74 -0.84 11.70 11.98
C PHE A 74 -2.30 11.38 12.26
N ASP A 75 -3.11 12.41 12.51
CA ASP A 75 -4.55 12.26 12.55
C ASP A 75 -5.09 12.23 11.11
N SER A 76 -5.81 11.17 10.75
CA SER A 76 -6.37 11.02 9.39
C SER A 76 -7.39 12.10 9.03
N TYR A 77 -8.10 12.68 10.01
CA TYR A 77 -9.00 13.79 9.75
C TYR A 77 -8.21 15.04 9.38
N ASP A 78 -7.15 15.35 10.13
CA ASP A 78 -6.25 16.49 9.83
C ASP A 78 -5.59 16.32 8.44
N LEU A 79 -5.20 15.09 8.08
CA LEU A 79 -4.68 14.78 6.75
C LEU A 79 -5.72 14.96 5.63
N ALA A 80 -7.00 14.68 5.91
CA ALA A 80 -8.11 14.76 4.96
C ALA A 80 -8.70 16.18 4.83
N MET A 81 -8.52 17.06 5.84
CA MET A 81 -9.05 18.42 5.85
C MET A 81 -8.67 19.25 4.60
N PRO A 82 -7.40 19.26 4.12
CA PRO A 82 -7.02 19.97 2.90
C PRO A 82 -7.72 19.44 1.64
N LEU A 83 -8.18 18.19 1.69
CA LEU A 83 -8.88 17.51 0.60
C LEU A 83 -10.40 17.73 0.64
N GLY A 84 -10.92 18.35 1.71
CA GLY A 84 -12.36 18.51 1.93
C GLY A 84 -13.07 17.20 2.29
N ALA A 85 -12.36 16.22 2.85
CA ALA A 85 -12.86 14.89 3.18
C ALA A 85 -12.80 14.60 4.70
N SER A 86 -13.44 13.51 5.12
CA SER A 86 -13.45 13.02 6.52
C SER A 86 -12.46 11.88 6.78
N ASP A 87 -11.92 11.32 5.71
CA ASP A 87 -11.09 10.13 5.65
C ASP A 87 -10.15 10.25 4.44
N CYS A 88 -9.01 9.57 4.51
CA CYS A 88 -8.00 9.62 3.46
C CYS A 88 -7.25 8.29 3.36
N SER A 89 -6.63 8.08 2.20
CA SER A 89 -5.55 7.11 2.03
C SER A 89 -4.21 7.85 2.02
N MET A 90 -3.19 7.24 2.64
CA MET A 90 -1.82 7.74 2.68
C MET A 90 -0.86 6.64 2.24
N TYR A 91 -0.01 6.94 1.26
CA TYR A 91 1.03 6.05 0.74
C TYR A 91 2.39 6.67 1.05
N VAL A 92 3.31 5.93 1.67
CA VAL A 92 4.55 6.47 2.23
C VAL A 92 5.73 5.63 1.82
N TRP A 93 6.78 6.24 1.27
CA TRP A 93 7.99 5.55 0.86
C TRP A 93 9.24 6.35 1.21
N ALA A 94 10.36 5.64 1.36
CA ALA A 94 11.66 6.26 1.63
C ALA A 94 12.29 6.82 0.37
N VAL A 95 12.97 7.97 0.51
CA VAL A 95 13.73 8.61 -0.57
C VAL A 95 15.13 9.01 -0.11
N ASN A 96 16.04 9.17 -1.06
CA ASN A 96 17.36 9.78 -0.83
C ASN A 96 17.30 11.32 -0.94
N ASN A 97 18.47 11.96 -0.82
CA ASN A 97 18.61 13.42 -0.90
C ASN A 97 18.23 14.02 -2.27
N ASP A 98 18.16 13.20 -3.31
CA ASP A 98 17.73 13.59 -4.66
C ASP A 98 16.22 13.33 -4.89
N ASN A 99 15.47 13.00 -3.82
CA ASN A 99 14.07 12.53 -3.86
C ASN A 99 13.86 11.24 -4.69
N ALA A 100 14.91 10.48 -4.97
CA ALA A 100 14.76 9.17 -5.61
C ALA A 100 14.34 8.13 -4.57
N GLN A 101 13.42 7.25 -4.94
CA GLN A 101 12.95 6.15 -4.09
C GLN A 101 14.11 5.24 -3.71
N ILE A 102 14.16 4.75 -2.48
CA ILE A 102 15.23 3.85 -2.00
C ILE A 102 14.69 2.60 -1.33
N ARG A 103 15.49 1.53 -1.35
CA ARG A 103 15.28 0.36 -0.50
C ARG A 103 15.49 0.78 0.95
N TRP A 104 14.43 0.75 1.74
CA TRP A 104 14.45 1.01 3.18
C TRP A 104 13.49 0.07 3.90
N ASN A 105 13.80 -1.23 3.98
CA ASN A 105 12.96 -2.28 4.57
C ASN A 105 12.92 -2.25 6.10
N HIS A 106 12.75 -1.05 6.67
CA HIS A 106 12.84 -0.72 8.09
C HIS A 106 11.64 0.10 8.57
N LEU A 107 10.68 0.37 7.67
CA LEU A 107 9.45 1.08 8.02
C LEU A 107 8.41 0.12 8.55
N SER A 108 7.78 0.50 9.66
CA SER A 108 6.58 -0.14 10.18
C SER A 108 5.51 0.91 10.46
N GLY A 109 4.25 0.52 10.37
CA GLY A 109 3.15 1.38 10.76
C GLY A 109 1.90 0.61 11.13
N GLY A 110 0.83 1.38 11.34
CA GLY A 110 -0.50 0.89 11.63
C GLY A 110 -1.47 2.02 11.87
N ILE A 111 -2.74 1.66 12.01
CA ILE A 111 -3.83 2.61 12.27
C ILE A 111 -4.42 2.26 13.64
N ILE A 112 -4.48 3.25 14.52
CA ILE A 112 -5.30 3.19 15.73
C ILE A 112 -6.67 3.74 15.35
N GLY A 113 -7.58 2.84 15.00
CA GLY A 113 -8.90 3.17 14.48
C GLY A 113 -9.37 2.16 13.41
N GLY A 114 -9.96 2.67 12.34
CA GLY A 114 -10.45 1.90 11.19
C GLY A 114 -9.65 2.16 9.90
N GLY A 115 -9.90 1.32 8.89
CA GLY A 115 -9.17 1.34 7.62
C GLY A 115 -8.28 0.12 7.45
N ALA A 116 -7.54 0.07 6.34
CA ALA A 116 -6.60 -1.01 6.04
C ALA A 116 -5.16 -0.51 6.10
N TYR A 117 -4.27 -1.36 6.57
CA TYR A 117 -2.83 -1.13 6.56
C TYR A 117 -2.13 -2.26 5.80
N ALA A 118 -1.22 -1.87 4.92
CA ALA A 118 -0.39 -2.76 4.12
C ALA A 118 1.05 -2.24 4.08
N SER A 119 2.00 -3.15 3.86
CA SER A 119 3.40 -2.81 3.73
C SER A 119 4.05 -3.69 2.66
N ALA A 120 4.80 -3.07 1.75
CA ALA A 120 5.61 -3.78 0.77
C ALA A 120 7.10 -3.57 1.03
N ALA A 121 7.86 -4.66 1.00
CA ALA A 121 9.30 -4.62 1.05
C ALA A 121 9.86 -4.42 -0.36
N ALA A 122 10.89 -3.59 -0.50
CA ALA A 122 11.66 -3.53 -1.73
C ALA A 122 12.54 -4.79 -1.83
N LEU A 123 12.59 -5.38 -3.02
CA LEU A 123 13.20 -6.69 -3.29
C LEU A 123 14.57 -6.58 -3.97
N GLN A 124 14.95 -5.39 -4.43
CA GLN A 124 16.22 -5.12 -5.12
C GLN A 124 17.14 -4.23 -4.28
N GLY A 125 18.44 -4.31 -4.57
CA GLY A 125 19.46 -3.48 -3.94
C GLY A 125 19.77 -3.83 -2.48
N SER A 126 20.72 -3.10 -1.92
CA SER A 126 21.06 -3.03 -0.49
C SER A 126 20.33 -1.87 0.17
N ASN A 127 20.33 -1.82 1.51
CA ASN A 127 19.69 -0.71 2.24
C ASN A 127 20.25 0.65 1.82
N GLY A 128 19.38 1.57 1.39
CA GLY A 128 19.73 2.91 0.90
C GLY A 128 19.97 3.01 -0.61
N ASP A 129 20.02 1.90 -1.34
CA ASP A 129 20.14 1.93 -2.80
C ASP A 129 18.85 2.44 -3.44
N THR A 130 18.97 3.21 -4.52
CA THR A 130 17.82 3.62 -5.33
C THR A 130 17.10 2.39 -5.88
N VAL A 131 15.77 2.42 -5.82
CA VAL A 131 14.89 1.38 -6.36
C VAL A 131 13.92 1.96 -7.37
N GLY A 132 13.54 1.15 -8.35
CA GLY A 132 12.53 1.49 -9.34
C GLY A 132 12.90 2.69 -10.23
N VAL A 133 11.86 3.37 -10.70
CA VAL A 133 11.94 4.59 -11.50
C VAL A 133 11.27 5.70 -10.70
N ALA A 134 11.89 6.89 -10.63
CA ALA A 134 11.31 8.02 -9.91
C ALA A 134 9.88 8.29 -10.39
N GLY A 135 8.96 8.43 -9.43
CA GLY A 135 7.53 8.60 -9.67
C GLY A 135 6.74 7.30 -9.85
N THR A 136 7.36 6.16 -10.16
CA THR A 136 6.64 4.90 -10.35
C THR A 136 6.96 3.94 -9.21
N ILE A 137 5.95 3.24 -8.68
CA ILE A 137 6.13 2.20 -7.66
C ILE A 137 5.57 0.90 -8.23
N ASN A 138 6.45 -0.06 -8.56
CA ASN A 138 6.01 -1.33 -9.15
C ASN A 138 5.84 -2.42 -8.08
N MET A 139 4.59 -2.78 -7.79
CA MET A 139 4.24 -3.90 -6.90
C MET A 139 4.11 -5.22 -7.66
N ASP A 140 5.16 -5.59 -8.38
CA ASP A 140 5.18 -6.71 -9.34
C ASP A 140 5.86 -7.98 -8.81
N GLY A 141 6.36 -7.98 -7.56
CA GLY A 141 7.15 -9.07 -7.00
C GLY A 141 8.60 -9.12 -7.53
N VAL A 142 9.02 -8.09 -8.27
CA VAL A 142 10.38 -7.90 -8.79
C VAL A 142 11.02 -6.67 -8.15
N GLU A 143 10.33 -5.54 -8.11
CA GLU A 143 10.75 -4.30 -7.44
C GLU A 143 10.26 -4.26 -5.99
N TYR A 144 8.94 -4.33 -5.76
CA TYR A 144 8.32 -4.46 -4.44
C TYR A 144 7.58 -5.79 -4.28
N SER A 145 7.53 -6.29 -3.04
CA SER A 145 6.70 -7.44 -2.67
C SER A 145 5.21 -7.12 -2.74
N SER A 146 4.36 -8.16 -2.73
CA SER A 146 2.93 -7.96 -2.53
C SER A 146 2.67 -7.36 -1.15
N ALA A 147 1.93 -6.24 -1.10
CA ALA A 147 1.77 -5.46 0.12
C ALA A 147 0.61 -5.90 1.02
N PHE A 148 -0.39 -6.55 0.42
CA PHE A 148 -1.68 -6.89 1.04
C PHE A 148 -1.73 -8.33 1.53
N ASN A 149 -0.63 -8.85 2.06
CA ASN A 149 -0.57 -10.26 2.50
C ASN A 149 -1.49 -10.55 3.73
N GLY A 150 -2.25 -9.56 4.23
CA GLY A 150 -3.07 -9.67 5.43
C GLY A 150 -4.51 -9.17 5.36
N TYR A 151 -5.00 -8.59 4.24
CA TYR A 151 -6.41 -8.18 4.15
C TYR A 151 -7.28 -9.34 3.66
N THR A 152 -7.33 -10.42 4.44
CA THR A 152 -8.35 -11.46 4.30
C THR A 152 -9.58 -11.00 5.06
N VAL A 153 -10.45 -10.22 4.42
CA VAL A 153 -11.75 -9.87 5.01
C VAL A 153 -12.51 -11.18 5.27
N ASN A 154 -12.90 -11.39 6.52
CA ASN A 154 -13.63 -12.58 6.96
C ASN A 154 -14.88 -12.74 6.09
N PHE A 155 -14.99 -13.85 5.37
CA PHE A 155 -16.09 -14.17 4.45
C PHE A 155 -17.37 -14.49 5.23
N ALA A 156 -18.01 -13.47 5.80
CA ALA A 156 -19.41 -13.59 6.15
C ALA A 156 -20.22 -13.32 4.88
N ALA A 157 -20.86 -14.36 4.34
CA ALA A 157 -21.91 -14.22 3.33
C ALA A 157 -23.17 -13.59 3.98
N SER A 158 -23.04 -12.39 4.51
CA SER A 158 -24.14 -11.52 4.89
C SER A 158 -23.61 -10.09 4.95
N THR A 159 -24.33 -9.19 4.27
CA THR A 159 -24.12 -7.73 4.18
C THR A 159 -23.03 -7.19 3.25
N GLY A 160 -22.57 -7.98 2.27
CA GLY A 160 -22.77 -7.57 0.88
C GLY A 160 -21.81 -6.57 0.22
N GLU A 161 -20.49 -6.59 0.44
CA GLU A 161 -19.55 -5.94 -0.48
C GLU A 161 -18.12 -6.51 -0.35
N LEU A 162 -17.44 -6.71 -1.49
CA LEU A 162 -16.00 -6.99 -1.58
C LEU A 162 -15.34 -5.73 -2.16
N ALA A 163 -14.60 -4.99 -1.35
CA ALA A 163 -13.81 -3.86 -1.81
C ALA A 163 -12.37 -4.34 -2.09
N ILE A 164 -11.99 -4.34 -3.37
CA ILE A 164 -10.59 -4.36 -3.78
C ILE A 164 -10.22 -2.90 -3.92
N ASP A 165 -9.41 -2.39 -2.99
CA ASP A 165 -8.84 -1.07 -3.19
C ASP A 165 -7.76 -1.15 -4.26
N LEU A 166 -7.93 -0.33 -5.28
CA LEU A 166 -7.05 -0.31 -6.42
C LEU A 166 -6.00 0.73 -6.12
N LEU A 167 -4.74 0.34 -6.31
CA LEU A 167 -3.66 1.30 -6.42
C LEU A 167 -3.78 1.96 -7.79
N ASP A 168 -4.87 2.70 -8.01
CA ASP A 168 -5.16 3.44 -9.24
C ASP A 168 -4.46 4.80 -9.24
N HIS A 169 -3.28 4.86 -8.63
CA HIS A 169 -2.56 6.10 -8.41
C HIS A 169 -1.18 6.01 -9.02
N ASP A 170 -1.04 6.71 -10.14
CA ASP A 170 0.25 7.09 -10.70
C ASP A 170 0.90 8.10 -9.75
N PHE A 171 1.99 7.70 -9.09
CA PHE A 171 2.77 8.59 -8.24
C PHE A 171 3.73 9.49 -9.06
N ALA A 172 3.72 9.40 -10.40
CA ALA A 172 4.73 10.01 -11.28
C ALA A 172 4.29 11.28 -11.99
N ASP A 173 3.00 11.53 -12.21
CA ASP A 173 2.57 12.68 -13.00
C ASP A 173 1.14 13.14 -12.64
N LYS A 174 1.02 14.39 -12.16
CA LYS A 174 -0.28 15.02 -11.87
C LYS A 174 -1.05 15.43 -13.12
N ASN A 175 -0.44 15.31 -14.30
CA ASN A 175 -1.01 15.71 -15.58
C ASN A 175 -1.18 14.53 -16.55
N SER A 176 -0.91 13.28 -16.13
CA SER A 176 -1.13 12.11 -16.97
C SER A 176 -2.62 11.78 -17.09
N ASP A 177 -2.99 11.06 -18.16
CA ASP A 177 -4.35 10.52 -18.30
C ASP A 177 -4.68 9.61 -17.11
N ALA A 178 -5.95 9.57 -16.70
CA ALA A 178 -6.41 8.74 -15.59
C ALA A 178 -5.92 7.28 -15.77
N PRO A 179 -5.28 6.68 -14.75
CA PRO A 179 -4.75 5.33 -14.88
C PRO A 179 -5.86 4.33 -15.20
N ASN A 180 -5.53 3.31 -15.99
CA ASN A 180 -6.44 2.20 -16.26
C ASN A 180 -5.86 0.94 -15.66
N THR A 181 -6.44 0.49 -14.54
CA THR A 181 -5.98 -0.67 -13.80
C THR A 181 -6.70 -1.93 -14.29
N LYS A 182 -5.97 -3.02 -14.54
CA LYS A 182 -6.59 -4.33 -14.83
C LYS A 182 -6.63 -5.17 -13.56
N ILE A 183 -7.84 -5.47 -13.09
CA ILE A 183 -8.08 -6.43 -12.02
C ILE A 183 -8.14 -7.82 -12.62
N VAL A 184 -7.47 -8.78 -11.99
CA VAL A 184 -7.65 -10.22 -12.24
C VAL A 184 -7.82 -10.90 -10.89
N ALA A 185 -8.98 -11.52 -10.67
CA ALA A 185 -9.27 -12.30 -9.47
C ALA A 185 -9.38 -13.79 -9.82
N GLU A 186 -9.08 -14.67 -8.87
CA GLU A 186 -9.44 -16.09 -8.98
C GLU A 186 -10.54 -16.39 -7.96
N ILE A 187 -11.72 -16.76 -8.44
CA ILE A 187 -12.88 -17.05 -7.59
C ILE A 187 -13.21 -18.53 -7.73
N TRP A 188 -13.37 -19.21 -6.60
CA TRP A 188 -13.64 -20.64 -6.51
C TRP A 188 -14.90 -20.88 -5.67
N ASN A 189 -15.68 -21.92 -5.97
CA ASN A 189 -16.74 -22.39 -5.08
C ASN A 189 -16.20 -23.43 -4.08
N SER A 190 -17.08 -23.94 -3.20
CA SER A 190 -16.74 -24.98 -2.20
C SER A 190 -16.24 -26.30 -2.80
N ASP A 191 -16.51 -26.51 -4.08
CA ASP A 191 -16.22 -27.76 -4.79
C ASP A 191 -14.98 -27.60 -5.69
N GLU A 192 -14.15 -26.57 -5.44
CA GLU A 192 -12.95 -26.23 -6.20
C GLU A 192 -13.21 -25.98 -7.70
N VAL A 193 -14.41 -25.49 -8.04
CA VAL A 193 -14.73 -25.05 -9.40
C VAL A 193 -14.42 -23.56 -9.55
N LYS A 194 -13.51 -23.23 -10.47
CA LYS A 194 -13.11 -21.86 -10.81
C LYS A 194 -14.18 -21.16 -11.65
N PHE A 195 -14.59 -19.95 -11.24
CA PHE A 195 -15.42 -19.07 -12.06
C PHE A 195 -14.58 -18.37 -13.14
N SER A 196 -15.15 -18.20 -14.33
CA SER A 196 -14.54 -17.47 -15.45
C SER A 196 -14.98 -15.99 -15.47
N GLY A 197 -14.29 -15.15 -16.25
CA GLY A 197 -14.67 -13.73 -16.43
C GLY A 197 -14.27 -12.81 -15.27
N THR A 198 -13.41 -13.26 -14.37
CA THR A 198 -12.97 -12.54 -13.18
C THR A 198 -11.85 -11.52 -13.45
N SER A 199 -11.83 -10.92 -14.64
CA SER A 199 -10.92 -9.82 -14.97
C SER A 199 -11.67 -8.63 -15.54
N ARG A 200 -11.42 -7.43 -15.01
CA ARG A 200 -11.99 -6.19 -15.54
C ARG A 200 -10.93 -5.09 -15.55
N CYS A 201 -11.00 -4.21 -16.55
CA CYS A 201 -10.30 -2.94 -16.50
C CYS A 201 -11.17 -1.92 -15.73
N VAL A 202 -10.55 -1.08 -14.93
CA VAL A 202 -11.18 -0.01 -14.14
C VAL A 202 -10.41 1.27 -14.35
N THR A 203 -11.15 2.37 -14.38
CA THR A 203 -10.61 3.72 -14.47
C THR A 203 -11.22 4.48 -13.29
N CYS A 204 -10.42 5.09 -12.43
CA CYS A 204 -10.96 6.06 -11.48
C CYS A 204 -11.37 7.32 -12.24
N SER A 205 -12.61 7.73 -12.02
CA SER A 205 -13.25 8.91 -12.62
C SER A 205 -13.66 9.90 -11.54
#